data_AF-A0A328ULZ4-F1
#
_entry.id   AF-A0A328ULZ4-F1
#
_cell.length_a   1.000
_cell.length_b   1.000
_cell.length_c   1.000
_cell.angle_alpha   90.00
_cell.angle_beta   90.00
_cell.angle_gamma   90.00
#
_symmetry.space_group_name_H-M   'P 1'
#
loop_
_entity.id
_entity.type
_entity.pdbx_description
1 polymer ?
#
loop_
_entity_poly.entity_id
_entity_poly.type
_entity_poly.pdbx_seq_one_letter_code
_entity_poly.pdbx_strand_id
1 'polypeptide(L)'
;MENKKRQNERGMGLTGRRGWRGGGKTVLLTVALTLAAVGVAYGALRLSNLLVWNGSGAQSSTAELPLESRSMPEEGSAAAASEPAVSQPEKIGMGRLSMQDLFAGYYKAAEKKAEQMTVREKVGQVFLFRCPASGQLEALETYQPAGYCLMADAFADKTKEQVRAMTDSFQAASDIPLALCCDEEGGTVVRVSRYPALAGQRFQSPQQVFARGGMDAVRADTVDKIELLRELGLNMNLAPVADVSTNPSDFIYDRSFGRPAEETAAFIRTSVNVYEANGFSCVLKHFPGYGNNADTHTGIAYDSRSYDTFLNSDFIPFEAGISAGPPASW
;
A
#
# COMPACT_ATOMS: atom_id res chain seq x y z
N MET A 1 -70.35 -37.19 7.17
CA MET A 1 -69.90 -37.15 5.77
C MET A 1 -68.38 -37.28 5.79
N GLU A 2 -67.81 -38.45 6.03
CA GLU A 2 -67.87 -39.67 5.24
C GLU A 2 -67.22 -39.54 3.84
N ASN A 3 -66.09 -40.24 3.72
CA ASN A 3 -65.72 -41.14 2.63
C ASN A 3 -65.06 -40.63 1.32
N LYS A 4 -63.92 -41.30 1.05
CA LYS A 4 -63.51 -41.92 -0.24
C LYS A 4 -62.94 -40.96 -1.31
N LYS A 5 -61.98 -41.33 -2.16
CA LYS A 5 -61.34 -42.61 -2.55
C LYS A 5 -60.14 -42.22 -3.45
N ARG A 6 -58.95 -42.82 -3.26
CA ARG A 6 -58.35 -43.93 -4.07
C ARG A 6 -57.87 -43.52 -5.48
N GLN A 7 -56.57 -43.66 -5.77
CA GLN A 7 -55.90 -44.80 -6.47
C GLN A 7 -55.50 -44.35 -7.90
N ASN A 8 -54.46 -44.85 -8.59
CA ASN A 8 -53.53 -45.96 -8.38
C ASN A 8 -52.33 -45.83 -9.34
N GLU A 9 -51.18 -46.34 -8.90
CA GLU A 9 -50.23 -47.27 -9.58
C GLU A 9 -49.66 -47.02 -10.99
N ARG A 10 -48.31 -47.17 -11.08
CA ARG A 10 -47.52 -48.21 -11.82
C ARG A 10 -46.12 -47.60 -12.10
N GLY A 11 -44.98 -48.26 -11.95
CA GLY A 11 -44.64 -49.65 -11.66
C GLY A 11 -43.11 -49.81 -11.60
N MET A 12 -42.73 -50.95 -11.02
CA MET A 12 -41.43 -51.59 -10.79
C MET A 12 -40.25 -51.33 -11.74
N GLY A 13 -39.02 -51.41 -11.19
CA GLY A 13 -37.81 -51.70 -11.98
C GLY A 13 -36.48 -51.58 -11.23
N LEU A 14 -36.16 -52.51 -10.32
CA LEU A 14 -34.80 -52.76 -9.83
C LEU A 14 -33.96 -53.42 -10.94
N THR A 15 -32.71 -52.98 -11.16
CA THR A 15 -31.49 -53.80 -11.35
C THR A 15 -30.30 -52.94 -11.76
N GLY A 16 -29.10 -53.26 -11.23
CA GLY A 16 -27.84 -52.90 -11.91
C GLY A 16 -26.73 -52.27 -11.06
N ARG A 17 -26.19 -52.99 -10.07
CA ARG A 17 -24.76 -52.82 -9.72
C ARG A 17 -23.94 -53.29 -10.92
N ARG A 18 -23.13 -52.40 -11.52
CA ARG A 18 -21.96 -52.76 -12.33
C ARG A 18 -20.83 -51.80 -12.01
N GLY A 19 -19.68 -52.39 -11.64
CA GLY A 19 -18.53 -51.68 -11.11
C GLY A 19 -17.85 -50.78 -12.12
N TRP A 20 -17.42 -49.61 -11.66
CA TRP A 20 -16.46 -48.78 -12.36
C TRP A 20 -15.05 -49.22 -11.96
N ARG A 21 -14.52 -50.22 -12.68
CA ARG A 21 -13.10 -50.57 -12.70
C ARG A 21 -12.50 -50.03 -14.00
N GLY A 22 -11.41 -49.28 -13.89
CA GLY A 22 -10.49 -48.97 -14.99
C GLY A 22 -10.84 -47.72 -15.81
N GLY A 23 -10.24 -46.58 -15.50
CA GLY A 23 -10.29 -45.38 -16.35
C GLY A 23 -9.66 -44.14 -15.72
N GLY A 24 -9.83 -43.94 -14.41
CA GLY A 24 -9.35 -42.72 -13.73
C GLY A 24 -7.83 -42.56 -13.67
N LYS A 25 -7.07 -43.66 -13.55
CA LYS A 25 -5.60 -43.59 -13.50
C LYS A 25 -4.97 -43.23 -14.84
N THR A 26 -5.57 -43.66 -15.95
CA THR A 26 -5.06 -43.36 -17.30
C THR A 26 -5.31 -41.91 -17.67
N VAL A 27 -6.50 -41.36 -17.37
CA VAL A 27 -6.82 -39.95 -17.64
C VAL A 27 -5.97 -38.99 -16.78
N LEU A 28 -5.74 -39.32 -15.50
CA LEU A 28 -4.83 -38.55 -14.64
C LEU A 28 -3.37 -38.60 -15.11
N LEU A 29 -2.89 -39.74 -15.63
CA LEU A 29 -1.55 -39.82 -16.22
C LEU A 29 -1.43 -38.99 -17.50
N THR A 30 -2.45 -39.00 -18.37
CA THR A 30 -2.43 -38.24 -19.63
C THR A 30 -2.45 -36.73 -19.37
N VAL A 31 -3.21 -36.25 -18.38
CA VAL A 31 -3.25 -34.84 -17.96
C VAL A 31 -1.93 -34.42 -17.29
N ALA A 32 -1.34 -35.26 -16.45
CA ALA A 32 -0.05 -34.98 -15.83
C ALA A 32 1.10 -34.92 -16.86
N LEU A 33 1.10 -35.81 -17.86
CA LEU A 33 2.09 -35.81 -18.94
C LEU A 33 1.92 -34.62 -19.90
N THR A 34 0.69 -34.15 -20.15
CA THR A 34 0.46 -32.92 -20.94
C THR A 34 0.89 -31.66 -20.19
N LEU A 35 0.64 -31.57 -18.88
CA LEU A 35 1.11 -30.44 -18.06
C LEU A 35 2.64 -30.43 -17.92
N ALA A 36 3.27 -31.60 -17.78
CA ALA A 36 4.73 -31.70 -17.78
C ALA A 36 5.35 -31.33 -19.14
N ALA A 37 4.74 -31.73 -20.26
CA ALA A 37 5.20 -31.37 -21.59
C ALA A 37 5.05 -29.86 -21.87
N VAL A 38 3.96 -29.24 -21.42
CA VAL A 38 3.76 -27.77 -21.50
C VAL A 38 4.77 -27.04 -20.61
N GLY A 39 5.06 -27.54 -19.41
CA GLY A 39 6.07 -26.97 -18.51
C GLY A 39 7.50 -27.03 -19.07
N VAL A 40 7.87 -28.14 -19.73
CA VAL A 40 9.18 -28.30 -20.39
C VAL A 40 9.27 -27.41 -21.64
N ALA A 41 8.21 -27.27 -22.43
CA ALA A 41 8.17 -26.36 -23.58
C ALA A 41 8.29 -24.89 -23.14
N TYR A 42 7.64 -24.49 -22.05
CA TYR A 42 7.72 -23.12 -21.51
C TYR A 42 9.11 -22.84 -20.90
N GLY A 43 9.74 -23.84 -20.25
CA GLY A 43 11.11 -23.74 -19.76
C GLY A 43 12.15 -23.62 -20.88
N ALA A 44 11.99 -24.38 -21.96
CA ALA A 44 12.87 -24.31 -23.13
C ALA A 44 12.76 -22.98 -23.89
N LEU A 45 11.55 -22.40 -23.99
CA LEU A 45 11.30 -21.06 -24.58
C LEU A 45 11.88 -19.92 -23.74
N ARG A 46 11.95 -20.06 -22.41
CA ARG A 46 12.63 -19.10 -21.53
C ARG A 46 14.15 -19.20 -21.64
N LEU A 47 14.70 -20.41 -21.80
CA LEU A 47 16.13 -20.63 -22.00
C LEU A 47 16.62 -20.20 -23.39
N SER A 48 15.81 -20.36 -24.45
CA SER A 48 16.16 -19.87 -25.78
C SER A 48 16.13 -18.33 -25.87
N ASN A 49 15.21 -17.66 -25.17
CA ASN A 49 15.22 -16.19 -25.08
C ASN A 49 16.37 -15.63 -24.24
N LEU A 50 16.91 -16.40 -23.29
CA LEU A 50 18.16 -16.07 -22.58
C LEU A 50 19.41 -16.29 -23.44
N LEU A 51 19.36 -17.21 -24.41
CA LEU A 51 20.48 -17.52 -25.32
C LEU A 51 20.51 -16.60 -26.56
N VAL A 52 19.38 -16.06 -27.00
CA VAL A 52 19.31 -15.12 -28.13
C VAL A 52 19.76 -13.70 -27.74
N TRP A 53 19.78 -13.36 -26.44
CA TRP A 53 20.33 -12.10 -25.94
C TRP A 53 21.84 -12.18 -25.63
N ASN A 54 22.58 -13.01 -26.38
CA ASN A 54 24.03 -13.15 -26.22
C ASN A 54 24.79 -13.21 -27.55
N GLY A 55 24.40 -12.37 -28.50
CA GLY A 55 25.12 -12.28 -29.78
C GLY A 55 24.79 -11.06 -30.62
N SER A 56 25.30 -9.88 -30.24
CA SER A 56 25.96 -8.90 -31.15
C SER A 56 26.34 -7.58 -30.45
N GLY A 57 27.63 -7.47 -30.08
CA GLY A 57 28.49 -6.32 -30.38
C GLY A 57 28.38 -5.02 -29.56
N ALA A 58 29.12 -4.92 -28.45
CA ALA A 58 29.85 -3.70 -28.08
C ALA A 58 31.18 -4.10 -27.41
N GLN A 59 32.29 -3.66 -28.01
CA GLN A 59 33.66 -4.00 -27.62
C GLN A 59 34.01 -3.48 -26.21
N SER A 60 34.48 -4.37 -25.34
CA SER A 60 35.21 -4.03 -24.12
C SER A 60 36.63 -4.56 -24.23
N SER A 61 37.59 -3.64 -24.19
CA SER A 61 39.03 -3.91 -24.15
C SER A 61 39.42 -4.26 -22.72
N THR A 62 39.87 -5.50 -22.50
CA THR A 62 40.49 -5.96 -21.27
C THR A 62 41.92 -5.44 -21.16
N ALA A 63 42.18 -4.55 -20.21
CA ALA A 63 43.52 -4.32 -19.67
C ALA A 63 43.51 -4.75 -18.20
N GLU A 64 44.20 -5.85 -17.91
CA GLU A 64 44.49 -6.32 -16.55
C GLU A 64 45.43 -5.32 -15.85
N LEU A 65 45.08 -4.89 -14.64
CA LEU A 65 45.98 -4.16 -13.75
C LEU A 65 46.46 -5.10 -12.63
N PRO A 66 47.75 -5.12 -12.25
CA PRO A 66 48.27 -6.08 -11.29
C PRO A 66 47.91 -5.69 -9.84
N LEU A 67 47.54 -6.69 -9.05
CA LEU A 67 47.48 -6.60 -7.58
C LEU A 67 48.90 -6.63 -7.01
N GLU A 68 49.47 -5.47 -6.72
CA GLU A 68 50.63 -5.38 -5.82
C GLU A 68 50.16 -5.41 -4.36
N SER A 69 50.62 -6.43 -3.62
CA SER A 69 50.53 -6.51 -2.18
C SER A 69 51.36 -5.39 -1.53
N ARG A 70 50.72 -4.47 -0.81
CA ARG A 70 51.40 -3.59 0.14
C ARG A 70 50.99 -3.95 1.56
N SER A 71 51.98 -4.38 2.33
CA SER A 71 51.92 -4.62 3.76
C SER A 71 51.63 -3.34 4.54
N MET A 72 50.91 -3.48 5.65
CA MET A 72 50.63 -2.41 6.61
C MET A 72 51.95 -1.83 7.18
N PRO A 73 52.08 -0.50 7.37
CA PRO A 73 53.20 0.06 8.12
C PRO A 73 53.00 -0.13 9.62
N GLU A 74 54.12 -0.40 10.32
CA GLU A 74 54.22 -0.49 11.77
C GLU A 74 53.91 0.84 12.49
N GLU A 75 53.48 0.70 13.75
CA GLU A 75 53.25 1.79 14.71
C GLU A 75 54.50 2.65 14.93
N GLY A 76 54.39 3.93 14.58
CA GLY A 76 55.37 4.98 14.85
C GLY A 76 54.73 6.16 15.57
N SER A 77 55.34 6.53 16.68
CA SER A 77 54.88 7.46 17.73
C SER A 77 54.48 8.89 17.31
N ALA A 78 53.34 9.32 17.87
CA ALA A 78 52.95 10.65 18.37
C ALA A 78 53.04 11.91 17.46
N ALA A 79 51.86 12.47 17.17
CA ALA A 79 51.55 13.88 17.43
C ALA A 79 50.04 14.03 17.64
N ALA A 80 49.65 14.60 18.79
CA ALA A 80 48.26 14.84 19.16
C ALA A 80 47.60 15.84 18.21
N ALA A 81 46.84 15.35 17.23
CA ALA A 81 45.84 16.14 16.52
C ALA A 81 44.53 16.01 17.29
N SER A 82 44.07 17.11 17.88
CA SER A 82 42.77 17.19 18.56
C SER A 82 41.66 16.73 17.62
N GLU A 83 40.89 15.72 18.04
CA GLU A 83 39.63 15.37 17.39
C GLU A 83 38.74 16.61 17.28
N PRO A 84 38.07 16.86 16.15
CA PRO A 84 37.08 17.92 16.09
C PRO A 84 35.99 17.54 17.09
N ALA A 85 35.80 18.40 18.09
CA ALA A 85 34.73 18.25 19.06
C ALA A 85 33.41 18.11 18.28
N VAL A 86 32.79 16.94 18.37
CA VAL A 86 31.38 16.78 18.01
C VAL A 86 30.62 17.72 18.94
N SER A 87 30.27 18.89 18.42
CA SER A 87 29.38 19.81 19.12
C SER A 87 28.16 19.02 19.54
N GLN A 88 27.77 19.11 20.81
CA GLN A 88 26.50 18.58 21.26
C GLN A 88 25.42 19.00 20.26
N PRO A 89 24.48 18.12 19.90
CA PRO A 89 23.39 18.52 19.02
C PRO A 89 22.80 19.78 19.63
N GLU A 90 22.85 20.89 18.89
CA GLU A 90 22.09 22.08 19.25
C GLU A 90 20.70 21.58 19.61
N LYS A 91 20.19 21.95 20.79
CA LYS A 91 18.77 21.81 21.05
C LYS A 91 18.11 22.48 19.85
N ILE A 92 17.48 21.68 18.97
CA ILE A 92 16.66 22.21 17.90
C ILE A 92 15.47 22.84 18.62
N GLY A 93 15.68 24.08 19.06
CA GLY A 93 14.70 24.87 19.78
C GLY A 93 13.57 25.16 18.81
N MET A 94 12.35 25.03 19.31
CA MET A 94 11.06 25.31 18.65
C MET A 94 10.91 26.72 18.04
N GLY A 95 11.96 27.54 17.97
CA GLY A 95 11.93 28.84 17.30
C GLY A 95 11.62 28.80 15.80
N ARG A 96 11.41 27.61 15.21
CA ARG A 96 10.99 27.40 13.82
C ARG A 96 9.59 26.81 13.63
N LEU A 97 8.91 26.33 14.68
CA LEU A 97 7.53 25.83 14.54
C LEU A 97 6.56 27.00 14.74
N SER A 98 5.65 27.18 13.78
CA SER A 98 4.63 28.21 13.91
C SER A 98 3.53 27.67 14.82
N MET A 99 3.30 28.31 15.97
CA MET A 99 2.15 28.01 16.83
C MET A 99 0.79 28.38 16.17
N GLN A 100 0.77 28.66 14.86
CA GLN A 100 -0.39 29.01 14.05
C GLN A 100 -0.57 28.05 12.85
N ASP A 101 0.22 26.99 12.73
CA ASP A 101 0.03 26.00 11.67
C ASP A 101 -1.01 24.92 12.04
N LEU A 102 -1.28 24.02 11.08
CA LEU A 102 -2.26 22.93 11.17
C LEU A 102 -2.05 22.02 12.39
N PHE A 103 -0.85 21.97 12.96
CA PHE A 103 -0.49 21.08 14.05
C PHE A 103 -0.32 21.79 15.40
N ALA A 104 -0.54 23.10 15.46
CA ALA A 104 -0.35 23.91 16.66
C ALA A 104 -1.04 23.36 17.91
N GLY A 105 -2.24 22.78 17.74
CA GLY A 105 -3.00 22.17 18.83
C GLY A 105 -2.35 20.90 19.43
N TYR A 106 -1.50 20.22 18.66
CA TYR A 106 -0.88 18.95 19.06
C TYR A 106 0.52 19.13 19.63
N TYR A 107 1.21 20.22 19.30
CA TYR A 107 2.63 20.42 19.64
C TYR A 107 2.94 20.26 21.12
N LYS A 108 2.14 20.85 22.00
CA LYS A 108 2.40 20.76 23.45
C LYS A 108 2.31 19.33 23.99
N ALA A 109 1.34 18.55 23.52
CA ALA A 109 1.18 17.16 23.95
C ALA A 109 2.25 16.27 23.33
N ALA A 110 2.55 16.48 22.05
CA ALA A 110 3.60 15.77 21.33
C ALA A 110 4.98 16.03 21.94
N GLU A 111 5.32 17.27 22.27
CA GLU A 111 6.57 17.66 22.93
C GLU A 111 6.71 16.95 24.28
N LYS A 112 5.68 17.05 25.14
CA LYS A 112 5.69 16.37 26.45
C LYS A 112 5.91 14.86 26.32
N LYS A 113 5.31 14.21 25.31
CA LYS A 113 5.51 12.78 25.07
C LYS A 113 6.92 12.51 24.54
N ALA A 114 7.40 13.30 23.58
CA ALA A 114 8.72 13.16 23.00
C ALA A 114 9.85 13.39 24.03
N GLU A 115 9.68 14.31 24.99
CA GLU A 115 10.65 14.51 26.08
C GLU A 115 10.85 13.26 26.95
N GLN A 116 9.83 12.40 27.04
CA GLN A 116 9.86 11.16 27.81
C GLN A 116 10.45 9.97 27.01
N MET A 117 10.67 10.15 25.71
CA MET A 117 11.18 9.11 24.82
C MET A 117 12.71 9.17 24.70
N THR A 118 13.33 8.00 24.72
CA THR A 118 14.69 7.76 24.24
C THR A 118 14.83 8.13 22.77
N VAL A 119 16.06 8.34 22.29
CA VAL A 119 16.32 8.56 20.86
C VAL A 119 15.84 7.38 20.02
N ARG A 120 16.00 6.14 20.51
CA ARG A 120 15.54 4.94 19.82
C ARG A 120 14.03 4.95 19.61
N GLU A 121 13.26 5.25 20.65
CA GLU A 121 11.79 5.36 20.55
C GLU A 121 11.38 6.47 19.58
N LYS A 122 12.05 7.63 19.62
CA LYS A 122 11.79 8.73 18.68
C LYS A 122 12.03 8.31 17.24
N VAL A 123 13.10 7.58 16.99
CA VAL A 123 13.41 7.02 15.67
C VAL A 123 12.36 5.98 15.27
N GLY A 124 11.90 5.12 16.18
CA GLY A 124 10.78 4.21 15.89
C GLY A 124 9.53 4.95 15.40
N GLN A 125 9.19 6.04 16.08
CA GLN A 125 8.00 6.85 15.76
C GLN A 125 8.09 7.67 14.46
N VAL A 126 9.21 7.64 13.72
CA VAL A 126 9.26 8.21 12.35
C VAL A 126 9.00 7.18 11.25
N PHE A 127 8.84 5.90 11.59
CA PHE A 127 8.61 4.84 10.62
C PHE A 127 7.21 4.23 10.71
N LEU A 128 6.56 4.12 9.56
CA LEU A 128 5.49 3.15 9.33
C LEU A 128 6.10 1.93 8.66
N PHE A 129 5.98 0.77 9.29
CA PHE A 129 6.47 -0.47 8.72
C PHE A 129 5.41 -1.08 7.82
N ARG A 130 5.79 -1.72 6.72
CA ARG A 130 4.91 -2.73 6.13
C ARG A 130 4.66 -3.80 7.19
N CYS A 131 3.39 -4.11 7.47
CA CYS A 131 3.04 -5.14 8.45
C CYS A 131 3.73 -6.47 8.09
N PRO A 132 4.56 -7.04 8.98
CA PRO A 132 5.23 -8.31 8.71
C PRO A 132 4.23 -9.45 8.51
N ALA A 133 4.60 -10.46 7.73
CA ALA A 133 3.78 -11.67 7.57
C ALA A 133 3.76 -12.53 8.84
N SER A 134 4.83 -12.46 9.65
CA SER A 134 4.98 -13.13 10.94
C SER A 134 5.82 -12.27 11.88
N GLY A 135 5.74 -12.52 13.19
CA GLY A 135 6.50 -11.75 14.20
C GLY A 135 6.00 -10.31 14.38
N GLN A 136 4.72 -10.05 14.12
CA GLN A 136 4.16 -8.70 14.17
C GLN A 136 4.29 -8.08 15.57
N LEU A 137 4.01 -8.83 16.63
CA LEU A 137 4.10 -8.33 18.00
C LEU A 137 5.56 -8.17 18.46
N GLU A 138 6.42 -9.10 18.09
CA GLU A 138 7.86 -9.02 18.37
C GLU A 138 8.49 -7.78 17.72
N ALA A 139 8.10 -7.45 16.49
CA ALA A 139 8.55 -6.25 15.81
C ALA A 139 8.06 -4.96 16.49
N LEU A 140 6.83 -4.94 17.03
CA LEU A 140 6.34 -3.80 17.82
C LEU A 140 7.15 -3.63 19.10
N GLU A 141 7.37 -4.71 19.84
CA GLU A 141 8.15 -4.70 21.08
C GLU A 141 9.62 -4.29 20.83
N THR A 142 10.21 -4.77 19.74
CA THR A 142 11.63 -4.53 19.44
C THR A 142 11.89 -3.14 18.87
N TYR A 143 11.05 -2.67 17.94
CA TYR A 143 11.34 -1.46 17.16
C TYR A 143 10.45 -0.27 17.53
N GLN A 144 9.31 -0.49 18.17
CA GLN A 144 8.34 0.54 18.54
C GLN A 144 8.05 1.53 17.40
N PRO A 145 7.67 1.04 16.20
CA PRO A 145 7.36 1.90 15.07
C PRO A 145 6.13 2.77 15.36
N ALA A 146 5.94 3.86 14.61
CA ALA A 146 4.69 4.63 14.68
C ALA A 146 3.47 3.81 14.28
N GLY A 147 3.65 2.75 13.50
CA GLY A 147 2.54 1.93 13.04
C GLY A 147 2.84 0.95 11.93
N TYR A 148 1.76 0.38 11.40
CA TYR A 148 1.79 -0.59 10.31
C TYR A 148 0.96 -0.15 9.11
N CYS A 149 1.56 -0.32 7.93
CA CYS A 149 0.86 -0.34 6.65
C CYS A 149 0.51 -1.80 6.30
N LEU A 150 -0.78 -2.12 6.32
CA LEU A 150 -1.32 -3.43 6.02
C LEU A 150 -1.53 -3.58 4.51
N MET A 151 -0.92 -4.63 3.96
CA MET A 151 -1.05 -5.00 2.56
C MET A 151 -2.17 -6.04 2.39
N ALA A 152 -2.55 -6.34 1.14
CA ALA A 152 -3.70 -7.21 0.85
C ALA A 152 -3.63 -8.59 1.53
N ASP A 153 -2.43 -9.18 1.60
CA ASP A 153 -2.14 -10.44 2.28
C ASP A 153 -2.46 -10.43 3.77
N ALA A 154 -2.42 -9.28 4.44
CA ALA A 154 -2.84 -9.16 5.84
C ALA A 154 -4.33 -9.49 6.02
N PHE A 155 -5.15 -9.23 5.00
CA PHE A 155 -6.61 -9.39 5.01
C PHE A 155 -7.10 -10.70 4.38
N ALA A 156 -6.23 -11.40 3.65
CA ALA A 156 -6.58 -12.65 2.98
C ALA A 156 -7.10 -13.71 3.97
N ASP A 157 -8.15 -14.41 3.55
CA ASP A 157 -8.80 -15.53 4.25
C ASP A 157 -9.24 -15.21 5.69
N LYS A 158 -9.56 -13.94 5.97
CA LYS A 158 -10.05 -13.49 7.29
C LYS A 158 -11.47 -12.95 7.23
N THR A 159 -12.19 -13.13 8.33
CA THR A 159 -13.42 -12.38 8.62
C THR A 159 -13.08 -11.01 9.22
N LYS A 160 -14.07 -10.11 9.28
CA LYS A 160 -13.88 -8.80 9.91
C LYS A 160 -13.45 -8.91 11.37
N GLU A 161 -14.01 -9.87 12.12
CA GLU A 161 -13.69 -10.12 13.52
C GLU A 161 -12.23 -10.57 13.69
N GLN A 162 -11.72 -11.40 12.77
CA GLN A 162 -10.32 -11.85 12.81
C GLN A 162 -9.35 -10.71 12.49
N VAL A 163 -9.68 -9.85 11.52
CA VAL A 163 -8.88 -8.65 11.24
C VAL A 163 -8.92 -7.69 12.43
N ARG A 164 -10.10 -7.46 13.02
CA ARG A 164 -10.24 -6.59 14.17
C ARG A 164 -9.47 -7.08 15.39
N ALA A 165 -9.57 -8.37 15.70
CA ALA A 165 -8.79 -8.98 16.79
C ALA A 165 -7.28 -8.85 16.56
N MET A 166 -6.82 -8.99 15.32
CA MET A 166 -5.42 -8.78 14.96
C MET A 166 -5.00 -7.32 15.19
N THR A 167 -5.73 -6.33 14.68
CA THR A 167 -5.39 -4.91 14.89
C THR A 167 -5.48 -4.48 16.35
N ASP A 168 -6.45 -5.01 17.10
CA ASP A 168 -6.56 -4.76 18.54
C ASP A 168 -5.36 -5.33 19.29
N SER A 169 -4.85 -6.51 18.88
CA SER A 169 -3.62 -7.07 19.46
C SER A 169 -2.38 -6.20 19.20
N PHE A 170 -2.32 -5.50 18.06
CA PHE A 170 -1.24 -4.56 17.75
C PHE A 170 -1.32 -3.33 18.64
N GLN A 171 -2.51 -2.74 18.78
CA GLN A 171 -2.73 -1.59 19.66
C GLN A 171 -2.42 -1.93 21.12
N ALA A 172 -2.83 -3.10 21.60
CA ALA A 172 -2.55 -3.56 22.96
C ALA A 172 -1.05 -3.79 23.24
N ALA A 173 -0.25 -4.02 22.20
CA ALA A 173 1.19 -4.24 22.32
C ALA A 173 2.02 -2.95 22.19
N SER A 174 1.39 -1.78 22.03
CA SER A 174 2.07 -0.49 21.86
C SER A 174 1.67 0.52 22.93
N ASP A 175 2.66 1.20 23.52
CA ASP A 175 2.43 2.27 24.50
C ASP A 175 1.95 3.59 23.84
N ILE A 176 2.20 3.73 22.54
CA ILE A 176 1.73 4.86 21.72
C ILE A 176 0.72 4.30 20.73
N PRO A 177 -0.50 4.87 20.63
CA PRO A 177 -1.48 4.41 19.66
C PRO A 177 -0.89 4.33 18.25
N LEU A 178 -0.98 3.15 17.63
CA LEU A 178 -0.39 2.89 16.32
C LEU A 178 -1.21 3.54 15.21
N ALA A 179 -0.50 4.07 14.22
CA ALA A 179 -1.04 4.38 12.90
C ALA A 179 -1.20 3.07 12.10
N LEU A 180 -2.43 2.58 11.97
CA LEU A 180 -2.77 1.39 11.20
C LEU A 180 -3.43 1.80 9.89
N CYS A 181 -2.69 1.65 8.79
CA CYS A 181 -3.08 2.17 7.49
C CYS A 181 -3.10 1.11 6.38
N CYS A 182 -3.76 1.43 5.27
CA CYS A 182 -3.67 0.68 4.01
C CYS A 182 -3.99 1.59 2.81
N ASP A 183 -3.77 1.10 1.58
CA ASP A 183 -4.24 1.77 0.36
C ASP A 183 -5.64 1.28 -0.06
N GLU A 184 -6.69 1.95 0.43
CA GLU A 184 -8.06 1.72 -0.04
C GLU A 184 -8.51 2.88 -0.94
N GLU A 185 -7.84 3.05 -2.08
CA GLU A 185 -8.12 4.10 -3.06
C GLU A 185 -9.46 3.85 -3.78
N GLY A 186 -9.76 2.57 -4.03
CA GLY A 186 -10.77 2.14 -5.01
C GLY A 186 -10.14 1.85 -6.37
N GLY A 187 -10.91 1.32 -7.30
CA GLY A 187 -10.42 1.07 -8.66
C GLY A 187 -9.36 -0.02 -8.66
N THR A 188 -8.16 0.21 -9.20
CA THR A 188 -7.11 -0.83 -9.28
C THR A 188 -6.38 -1.06 -7.94
N VAL A 189 -6.42 -0.12 -7.01
CA VAL A 189 -5.74 -0.20 -5.71
C VAL A 189 -6.75 -0.30 -4.57
N VAL A 190 -6.93 -1.53 -4.10
CA VAL A 190 -7.74 -1.88 -2.92
C VAL A 190 -7.02 -2.99 -2.16
N ARG A 191 -6.87 -2.83 -0.83
CA ARG A 191 -6.31 -3.86 0.04
C ARG A 191 -7.39 -4.67 0.73
N VAL A 192 -8.50 -4.02 1.09
CA VAL A 192 -9.58 -4.60 1.91
C VAL A 192 -10.76 -5.03 1.05
N SER A 193 -11.41 -4.11 0.33
CA SER A 193 -12.70 -4.36 -0.33
C SER A 193 -12.64 -5.37 -1.48
N ARG A 194 -11.44 -5.78 -1.88
CA ARG A 194 -11.23 -6.90 -2.81
C ARG A 194 -11.65 -8.26 -2.24
N TYR A 195 -11.77 -8.38 -0.92
CA TYR A 195 -12.14 -9.62 -0.24
C TYR A 195 -13.64 -9.61 0.10
N PRO A 196 -14.47 -10.48 -0.52
CA PRO A 196 -15.92 -10.49 -0.29
C PRO A 196 -16.34 -10.76 1.16
N ALA A 197 -15.47 -11.41 1.95
CA ALA A 197 -15.71 -11.63 3.37
C ALA A 197 -15.59 -10.34 4.22
N LEU A 198 -14.96 -9.29 3.68
CA LEU A 198 -14.73 -8.03 4.37
C LEU A 198 -15.59 -6.89 3.81
N ALA A 199 -15.91 -6.90 2.52
CA ALA A 199 -16.80 -5.91 1.92
C ALA A 199 -17.78 -6.59 0.96
N GLY A 200 -19.05 -6.15 0.97
CA GLY A 200 -20.06 -6.68 0.07
C GLY A 200 -19.76 -6.42 -1.41
N GLN A 201 -19.06 -5.31 -1.70
CA GLN A 201 -18.56 -4.99 -3.03
C GLN A 201 -17.19 -4.32 -2.96
N ARG A 202 -16.41 -4.51 -4.02
CA ARG A 202 -15.13 -3.84 -4.22
C ARG A 202 -15.35 -2.37 -4.53
N PHE A 203 -14.61 -1.48 -3.88
CA PHE A 203 -14.72 -0.04 -4.18
C PHE A 203 -14.30 0.29 -5.62
N GLN A 204 -15.09 1.15 -6.26
CA GLN A 204 -14.89 1.59 -7.64
C GLN A 204 -13.79 2.66 -7.73
N SER A 205 -13.28 2.91 -8.94
CA SER A 205 -12.28 3.99 -9.12
C SER A 205 -12.89 5.37 -8.87
N PRO A 206 -12.10 6.39 -8.50
CA PRO A 206 -12.60 7.76 -8.35
C PRO A 206 -13.38 8.26 -9.59
N GLN A 207 -12.92 7.90 -10.79
CA GLN A 207 -13.58 8.21 -12.05
C GLN A 207 -14.98 7.59 -12.15
N GLN A 208 -15.11 6.30 -11.79
CA GLN A 208 -16.39 5.58 -11.83
C GLN A 208 -17.36 6.09 -10.77
N VAL A 209 -16.87 6.35 -9.56
CA VAL A 209 -17.67 6.92 -8.46
C VAL A 209 -18.23 8.28 -8.88
N PHE A 210 -17.40 9.16 -9.43
CA PHE A 210 -17.84 10.47 -9.90
C PHE A 210 -18.81 10.38 -11.09
N ALA A 211 -18.56 9.50 -12.05
CA ALA A 211 -19.48 9.28 -13.18
C ALA A 211 -20.87 8.80 -12.73
N ARG A 212 -20.95 8.08 -11.59
CA ARG A 212 -22.19 7.55 -11.04
C ARG A 212 -23.07 8.61 -10.39
N GLY A 213 -22.49 9.65 -9.78
CA GLY A 213 -23.28 10.62 -9.01
C GLY A 213 -22.54 11.89 -8.55
N GLY A 214 -21.49 12.29 -9.27
CA GLY A 214 -20.73 13.50 -9.00
C GLY A 214 -20.05 13.50 -7.62
N MET A 215 -19.88 14.70 -7.04
CA MET A 215 -19.24 14.85 -5.73
C MET A 215 -20.04 14.28 -4.56
N ASP A 216 -21.37 14.13 -4.70
CA ASP A 216 -22.17 13.43 -3.68
C ASP A 216 -21.80 11.95 -3.60
N ALA A 217 -21.60 11.29 -4.75
CA ALA A 217 -21.13 9.92 -4.78
C ALA A 217 -19.70 9.79 -4.22
N VAL A 218 -18.83 10.79 -4.45
CA VAL A 218 -17.48 10.84 -3.85
C VAL A 218 -17.54 10.95 -2.33
N ARG A 219 -18.43 11.81 -1.79
CA ARG A 219 -18.64 11.94 -0.35
C ARG A 219 -19.09 10.61 0.26
N ALA A 220 -20.14 10.01 -0.31
CA ALA A 220 -20.67 8.74 0.18
C ALA A 220 -19.62 7.62 0.13
N ASP A 221 -18.91 7.49 -0.99
CA ASP A 221 -17.84 6.50 -1.15
C ASP A 221 -16.68 6.70 -0.16
N THR A 222 -16.34 7.96 0.16
CA THR A 222 -15.33 8.26 1.18
C THR A 222 -15.80 7.87 2.58
N VAL A 223 -17.09 8.09 2.92
CA VAL A 223 -17.69 7.64 4.18
C VAL A 223 -17.68 6.12 4.27
N ASP A 224 -18.13 5.41 3.24
CA ASP A 224 -18.18 3.94 3.20
C ASP A 224 -16.78 3.33 3.43
N LYS A 225 -15.74 3.93 2.83
CA LYS A 225 -14.34 3.54 3.06
C LYS A 225 -13.92 3.74 4.51
N ILE A 226 -14.21 4.90 5.10
CA ILE A 226 -13.89 5.21 6.50
C ILE A 226 -14.56 4.20 7.44
N GLU A 227 -15.85 3.94 7.24
CA GLU A 227 -16.60 3.01 8.08
C GLU A 227 -16.04 1.59 8.00
N LEU A 228 -15.77 1.09 6.80
CA LEU A 228 -15.16 -0.23 6.61
C LEU A 228 -13.80 -0.32 7.31
N LEU A 229 -12.91 0.65 7.08
CA LEU A 229 -11.56 0.60 7.64
C LEU A 229 -11.59 0.72 9.18
N ARG A 230 -12.45 1.58 9.72
CA ARG A 230 -12.65 1.74 11.17
C ARG A 230 -13.18 0.47 11.82
N GLU A 231 -14.13 -0.22 11.18
CA GLU A 231 -14.66 -1.49 11.68
C GLU A 231 -13.54 -2.53 11.86
N LEU A 232 -12.58 -2.53 10.93
CA LEU A 232 -11.40 -3.39 10.94
C LEU A 232 -10.27 -2.91 11.86
N GLY A 233 -10.46 -1.82 12.60
CA GLY A 233 -9.45 -1.26 13.50
C GLY A 233 -8.34 -0.47 12.81
N LEU A 234 -8.45 -0.24 11.50
CA LEU A 234 -7.63 0.72 10.79
C LEU A 234 -8.14 2.12 11.08
N ASN A 235 -7.23 3.07 11.02
CA ASN A 235 -7.53 4.43 11.42
C ASN A 235 -7.13 5.42 10.31
N MET A 236 -6.26 5.01 9.38
CA MET A 236 -5.70 5.87 8.33
C MET A 236 -5.87 5.21 6.96
N ASN A 237 -6.32 5.98 5.97
CA ASN A 237 -6.32 5.54 4.59
C ASN A 237 -5.21 6.28 3.84
N LEU A 238 -4.37 5.55 3.11
CA LEU A 238 -3.39 6.14 2.21
C LEU A 238 -4.11 6.55 0.92
N ALA A 239 -5.04 7.48 1.01
CA ALA A 239 -5.85 8.04 -0.06
C ALA A 239 -6.34 9.41 0.43
N PRO A 240 -6.79 10.34 -0.44
CA PRO A 240 -6.99 10.21 -1.88
C PRO A 240 -5.72 10.40 -2.74
N VAL A 241 -5.79 9.94 -4.00
CA VAL A 241 -4.79 10.24 -5.04
C VAL A 241 -5.04 11.65 -5.58
N ALA A 242 -4.08 12.56 -5.32
CA ALA A 242 -4.08 13.97 -5.69
C ALA A 242 -3.40 14.25 -7.03
N ASP A 243 -2.83 13.23 -7.68
CA ASP A 243 -2.17 13.37 -8.97
C ASP A 243 -3.13 13.83 -10.07
N VAL A 244 -2.70 14.79 -10.87
CA VAL A 244 -3.43 15.27 -12.05
C VAL A 244 -2.99 14.45 -13.26
N SER A 245 -3.90 13.63 -13.80
CA SER A 245 -3.73 13.00 -15.10
C SER A 245 -5.05 13.01 -15.86
N THR A 246 -4.99 13.42 -17.12
CA THR A 246 -6.14 13.44 -18.05
C THR A 246 -5.89 12.55 -19.28
N ASN A 247 -4.71 11.94 -19.36
CA ASN A 247 -4.31 11.11 -20.47
C ASN A 247 -4.37 9.63 -20.06
N PRO A 248 -5.25 8.82 -20.67
CA PRO A 248 -5.38 7.40 -20.35
C PRO A 248 -4.11 6.55 -20.54
N SER A 249 -3.09 7.05 -21.24
CA SER A 249 -1.81 6.34 -21.34
C SER A 249 -0.88 6.54 -20.15
N ASP A 250 -1.15 7.51 -19.27
CA ASP A 250 -0.31 7.76 -18.11
C ASP A 250 -0.51 6.63 -17.08
N PHE A 251 0.58 6.19 -16.45
CA PHE A 251 0.54 5.11 -15.46
C PHE A 251 -0.46 5.37 -14.32
N ILE A 252 -0.54 6.62 -13.87
CA ILE A 252 -1.38 7.00 -12.73
C ILE A 252 -2.86 7.20 -13.09
N TYR A 253 -3.21 7.27 -14.38
CA TYR A 253 -4.53 7.74 -14.83
C TYR A 253 -5.68 6.97 -14.17
N ASP A 254 -5.65 5.63 -14.24
CA ASP A 254 -6.71 4.75 -13.71
C ASP A 254 -6.90 4.85 -12.18
N ARG A 255 -5.89 5.34 -11.46
CA ARG A 255 -5.91 5.59 -10.01
C ARG A 255 -6.35 7.01 -9.66
N SER A 256 -6.08 7.96 -10.57
CA SER A 256 -6.38 9.38 -10.40
C SER A 256 -7.87 9.69 -10.59
N PHE A 257 -8.24 10.93 -10.30
CA PHE A 257 -9.57 11.46 -10.59
C PHE A 257 -9.85 11.61 -12.10
N GLY A 258 -8.82 11.58 -12.96
CA GLY A 258 -8.98 11.62 -14.41
C GLY A 258 -9.44 12.97 -14.97
N ARG A 259 -9.27 14.07 -14.22
CA ARG A 259 -9.78 15.41 -14.56
C ARG A 259 -8.70 16.49 -14.44
N PRO A 260 -8.89 17.68 -15.04
CA PRO A 260 -7.98 18.81 -14.89
C PRO A 260 -7.75 19.23 -13.42
N ALA A 261 -6.70 20.01 -13.18
CA ALA A 261 -6.21 20.36 -11.86
C ALA A 261 -7.29 20.94 -10.93
N GLU A 262 -8.12 21.88 -11.40
CA GLU A 262 -9.17 22.51 -10.59
C GLU A 262 -10.28 21.54 -10.18
N GLU A 263 -10.70 20.64 -11.09
CA GLU A 263 -11.68 19.60 -10.77
C GLU A 263 -11.10 18.58 -9.79
N THR A 264 -9.82 18.21 -9.97
CA THR A 264 -9.10 17.34 -9.05
C THR A 264 -8.95 18.00 -7.68
N ALA A 265 -8.70 19.31 -7.62
CA ALA A 265 -8.67 20.06 -6.36
C ALA A 265 -10.02 20.06 -5.64
N ALA A 266 -11.14 20.15 -6.36
CA ALA A 266 -12.47 20.01 -5.78
C ALA A 266 -12.73 18.59 -5.24
N PHE A 267 -12.28 17.56 -5.96
CA PHE A 267 -12.32 16.16 -5.50
C PHE A 267 -11.51 15.99 -4.20
N ILE A 268 -10.26 16.44 -4.17
CA ILE A 268 -9.37 16.32 -3.01
C ILE A 268 -9.93 17.07 -1.81
N ARG A 269 -10.34 18.33 -1.97
CA ARG A 269 -10.96 19.12 -0.90
C ARG A 269 -12.20 18.42 -0.33
N THR A 270 -13.03 17.84 -1.19
CA THR A 270 -14.22 17.09 -0.78
C THR A 270 -13.84 15.87 0.04
N SER A 271 -12.91 15.04 -0.43
CA SER A 271 -12.49 13.85 0.30
C SER A 271 -11.81 14.18 1.63
N VAL A 272 -10.90 15.16 1.66
CA VAL A 272 -10.21 15.57 2.89
C VAL A 272 -11.20 16.09 3.93
N ASN A 273 -12.17 16.94 3.54
CA ASN A 273 -13.22 17.41 4.45
C ASN A 273 -14.04 16.25 5.04
N VAL A 274 -14.32 15.21 4.26
CA VAL A 274 -15.05 14.03 4.77
C VAL A 274 -14.20 13.24 5.76
N TYR A 275 -12.91 13.04 5.46
CA TYR A 275 -11.97 12.40 6.38
C TYR A 275 -11.85 13.16 7.71
N GLU A 276 -11.63 14.48 7.63
CA GLU A 276 -11.53 15.37 8.79
C GLU A 276 -12.83 15.34 9.62
N ALA A 277 -13.99 15.54 8.97
CA ALA A 277 -15.29 15.55 9.66
C ALA A 277 -15.63 14.21 10.36
N ASN A 278 -14.97 13.12 9.94
CA ASN A 278 -15.13 11.81 10.56
C ASN A 278 -14.00 11.46 11.54
N GLY A 279 -13.01 12.33 11.76
CA GLY A 279 -11.85 12.02 12.60
C GLY A 279 -11.07 10.80 12.11
N PHE A 280 -10.87 10.68 10.80
CA PHE A 280 -10.15 9.56 10.18
C PHE A 280 -9.02 10.09 9.30
N SER A 281 -7.82 9.55 9.46
CA SER A 281 -6.63 10.10 8.82
C SER A 281 -6.57 9.75 7.32
N CYS A 282 -6.08 10.70 6.52
CA CYS A 282 -5.92 10.55 5.08
C CYS A 282 -4.54 11.05 4.62
N VAL A 283 -4.10 10.64 3.43
CA VAL A 283 -2.79 11.01 2.87
C VAL A 283 -2.94 11.41 1.41
N LEU A 284 -2.56 12.64 1.10
CA LEU A 284 -2.47 13.14 -0.27
C LEU A 284 -1.23 12.55 -0.95
N LYS A 285 -1.41 11.94 -2.12
CA LYS A 285 -0.31 11.32 -2.87
C LYS A 285 -0.46 11.49 -4.38
N HIS A 286 0.63 11.51 -5.14
CA HIS A 286 2.02 11.29 -4.74
C HIS A 286 2.80 12.60 -4.94
N PHE A 287 3.00 13.37 -3.87
CA PHE A 287 3.71 14.65 -3.97
C PHE A 287 5.10 14.46 -4.61
N PRO A 288 5.53 15.33 -5.55
CA PRO A 288 4.94 16.61 -5.97
C PRO A 288 3.85 16.51 -7.05
N GLY A 289 3.36 15.31 -7.36
CA GLY A 289 2.39 15.03 -8.41
C GLY A 289 3.01 14.11 -9.45
N TYR A 290 2.41 12.93 -9.66
CA TYR A 290 2.96 11.89 -10.53
C TYR A 290 2.93 12.26 -12.01
N GLY A 291 1.89 12.98 -12.45
CA GLY A 291 1.70 13.35 -13.85
C GLY A 291 1.86 12.20 -14.84
N ASN A 292 2.65 12.42 -15.88
CA ASN A 292 2.97 11.45 -16.92
C ASN A 292 4.25 10.63 -16.65
N ASN A 293 4.73 10.59 -15.41
CA ASN A 293 5.93 9.83 -15.06
C ASN A 293 5.73 8.31 -15.28
N ALA A 294 6.84 7.62 -15.52
CA ALA A 294 6.88 6.17 -15.67
C ALA A 294 6.66 5.45 -14.33
N ASP A 295 6.27 4.17 -14.40
CA ASP A 295 6.00 3.32 -13.23
C ASP A 295 7.22 3.14 -12.32
N THR A 296 7.21 3.84 -11.20
CA THR A 296 8.20 3.81 -10.13
C THR A 296 8.26 2.49 -9.35
N HIS A 297 7.33 1.54 -9.58
CA HIS A 297 7.46 0.19 -9.04
C HIS A 297 8.52 -0.63 -9.79
N THR A 298 8.82 -0.25 -11.03
CA THR A 298 9.72 -0.99 -11.93
C THR A 298 11.08 -0.31 -12.13
N GLY A 299 11.23 0.93 -11.67
CA GLY A 299 12.46 1.69 -11.81
C GLY A 299 12.37 3.10 -11.23
N ILE A 300 13.36 3.92 -11.57
CA ILE A 300 13.41 5.33 -11.18
C ILE A 300 12.71 6.16 -12.25
N ALA A 301 11.82 7.05 -11.84
CA ALA A 301 11.24 8.07 -12.73
C ALA A 301 12.01 9.39 -12.56
N TYR A 302 12.33 10.03 -13.69
CA TYR A 302 12.87 11.39 -13.72
C TYR A 302 11.80 12.32 -14.26
N ASP A 303 11.32 13.21 -13.40
CA ASP A 303 10.37 14.23 -13.82
C ASP A 303 11.12 15.38 -14.49
N SER A 304 10.87 15.57 -15.79
CA SER A 304 11.47 16.63 -16.60
C SER A 304 10.50 17.76 -16.91
N ARG A 305 9.28 17.72 -16.33
CA ARG A 305 8.30 18.79 -16.48
C ARG A 305 8.81 20.06 -15.80
N SER A 306 8.34 21.20 -16.31
CA SER A 306 8.75 22.49 -15.78
C SER A 306 8.20 22.74 -14.38
N TYR A 307 8.91 23.54 -13.58
CA TYR A 307 8.38 24.01 -12.30
C TYR A 307 7.06 24.79 -12.47
N ASP A 308 6.86 25.46 -13.61
CA ASP A 308 5.60 26.12 -13.94
C ASP A 308 4.45 25.12 -14.12
N THR A 309 4.71 23.93 -14.65
CA THR A 309 3.73 22.84 -14.72
C THR A 309 3.34 22.37 -13.33
N PHE A 310 4.33 22.21 -12.44
CA PHE A 310 4.05 21.87 -11.05
C PHE A 310 3.17 22.93 -10.39
N LEU A 311 3.57 24.21 -10.45
CA LEU A 311 2.83 25.30 -9.79
C LEU A 311 1.40 25.47 -10.32
N ASN A 312 1.22 25.40 -11.64
CA ASN A 312 -0.06 25.72 -12.29
C ASN A 312 -0.92 24.49 -12.60
N SER A 313 -0.52 23.29 -12.15
CA SER A 313 -1.30 22.07 -12.33
C SER A 313 -1.13 21.11 -11.15
N ASP A 314 0.04 20.49 -10.99
CA ASP A 314 0.22 19.38 -10.05
C ASP A 314 0.06 19.80 -8.59
N PHE A 315 0.47 21.02 -8.23
CA PHE A 315 0.42 21.53 -6.86
C PHE A 315 -0.99 21.90 -6.41
N ILE A 316 -1.87 22.30 -7.33
CA ILE A 316 -3.20 22.85 -7.02
C ILE A 316 -4.05 21.89 -6.17
N PRO A 317 -4.14 20.58 -6.47
CA PRO A 317 -4.87 19.66 -5.60
C PRO A 317 -4.24 19.44 -4.23
N PHE A 318 -2.90 19.48 -4.12
CA PHE A 318 -2.22 19.36 -2.82
C PHE A 318 -2.50 20.59 -1.95
N GLU A 319 -2.39 21.80 -2.51
CA GLU A 319 -2.72 23.05 -1.81
C GLU A 319 -4.18 23.04 -1.33
N ALA A 320 -5.11 22.60 -2.19
CA ALA A 320 -6.51 22.48 -1.84
C ALA A 320 -6.77 21.50 -0.69
N GLY A 321 -6.07 20.36 -0.67
CA GLY A 321 -6.16 19.38 0.41
C GLY A 321 -5.54 19.85 1.73
N ILE A 322 -4.36 20.49 1.68
CA ILE A 322 -3.69 21.07 2.85
C ILE A 322 -4.56 22.18 3.47
N SER A 323 -5.21 22.99 2.63
CA SER A 323 -6.11 24.07 3.08
C SER A 323 -7.43 23.55 3.64
N ALA A 324 -7.84 22.31 3.31
CA ALA A 324 -9.09 21.72 3.75
C ALA A 324 -9.02 21.22 5.20
N GLY A 325 -7.85 20.75 5.64
CA GLY A 325 -7.64 20.27 7.01
C GLY A 325 -6.36 19.45 7.11
N PRO A 326 -5.90 19.11 8.33
CA PRO A 326 -4.67 18.34 8.52
C PRO A 326 -4.82 16.92 7.95
N PRO A 327 -4.05 16.52 6.92
CA PRO A 327 -3.97 15.13 6.53
C PRO A 327 -3.23 14.38 7.65
N ALA A 328 -3.97 13.61 8.44
CA ALA A 328 -3.51 12.81 9.59
C ALA A 328 -3.46 13.52 10.96
N SER A 329 -4.61 13.98 11.44
CA SER A 329 -4.82 14.29 12.86
C SER A 329 -5.61 13.20 13.57
N TRP A 330 -5.11 12.75 14.73
CA TRP A 330 -5.74 11.80 15.65
C TRP A 330 -6.12 12.47 16.96
#